data_AF-A0A957YSW0-F1
#
_entry.id   AF-A0A957YSW0-F1
#
_cell.length_a   1.000
_cell.length_b   1.000
_cell.length_c   1.000
_cell.angle_alpha   90.00
_cell.angle_beta   90.00
_cell.angle_gamma   90.00
#
_symmetry.space_group_name_H-M   'P 1'
#
loop_
_entity.id
_entity.type
_entity.pdbx_description
1 polymer ?
#
loop_
_entity_poly.entity_id
_entity_poly.type
_entity_poly.pdbx_seq_one_letter_code
_entity_poly.pdbx_strand_id
1 'polypeptide(L)'
;MKRSFPSLENLPRLLWGLALLTLPVTSFRWFPGLGESTLVRPMSLYPLAVLLPLLLIQAWRKKIQLTWAGAFVILGIFTLFTFFSTGVGALINPVPMRGQTYDGRVLRALVTLVIGIAFFVSAVWMNKDEADLRFTVKWLFAGLCLDLAWSGLQAVTFYTPLLNKEMVTHWQLAFSMRELVRTNRISGLAYEPAWLAGQIATTFFPFLFAAVLTKYRLTRLSWL
;
A
#
# COMPACT_ATOMS: atom_id res chain seq x y z
N MET A 1 6.12 32.90 12.94
CA MET A 1 5.83 31.65 12.20
C MET A 1 4.47 31.10 12.63
N LYS A 2 3.39 31.37 11.89
CA LYS A 2 2.11 30.69 12.11
C LYS A 2 2.24 29.27 11.57
N ARG A 3 2.33 28.26 12.45
CA ARG A 3 2.13 26.86 12.06
C ARG A 3 0.69 26.75 11.57
N SER A 4 0.49 26.72 10.25
CA SER A 4 -0.81 26.39 9.69
C SER A 4 -1.05 24.92 9.98
N PHE A 5 -1.94 24.63 10.93
CA PHE A 5 -2.59 23.33 10.96
C PHE A 5 -3.15 23.03 9.55
N PRO A 6 -3.08 21.79 9.07
CA PRO A 6 -3.70 21.46 7.79
C PRO A 6 -5.18 21.84 7.89
N SER A 7 -5.62 22.78 7.05
CA SER A 7 -7.04 23.10 6.94
C SER A 7 -7.81 21.81 6.60
N LEU A 8 -9.07 21.70 7.02
CA LEU A 8 -9.91 20.53 6.76
C LEU A 8 -9.98 20.16 5.26
N GLU A 9 -9.73 21.12 4.37
CA GLU A 9 -9.64 20.97 2.92
C GLU A 9 -8.35 20.27 2.46
N ASN A 10 -7.23 20.46 3.18
CA ASN A 10 -5.93 19.86 2.85
C ASN A 10 -5.71 18.50 3.53
N LEU A 11 -6.53 18.15 4.52
CA LEU A 11 -6.39 16.90 5.27
C LEU A 11 -6.52 15.64 4.39
N PRO A 12 -7.49 15.51 3.46
CA PRO A 12 -7.56 14.33 2.59
C PRO A 12 -6.31 14.16 1.74
N ARG A 13 -5.78 15.27 1.22
CA ARG A 13 -4.56 15.29 0.40
C ARG A 13 -3.34 14.86 1.20
N LEU A 14 -3.22 15.31 2.45
CA LEU A 14 -2.17 14.88 3.36
C LEU A 14 -2.28 13.38 3.68
N LEU A 15 -3.47 12.90 4.05
CA LEU A 15 -3.69 11.48 4.37
C LEU A 15 -3.40 10.59 3.15
N TRP A 16 -3.81 11.01 1.95
CA TRP A 16 -3.50 10.29 0.72
C TRP A 16 -1.99 10.25 0.43
N GLY A 17 -1.29 11.39 0.56
CA GLY A 17 0.17 11.43 0.43
C GLY A 17 0.87 10.50 1.44
N LEU A 18 0.42 10.48 2.69
CA LEU A 18 0.93 9.56 3.71
C LEU A 18 0.65 8.09 3.38
N ALA A 19 -0.54 7.78 2.84
CA ALA A 19 -0.89 6.42 2.42
C ALA A 19 0.04 5.93 1.29
N LEU A 20 0.36 6.80 0.34
CA LEU A 20 1.28 6.48 -0.76
C LEU A 20 2.74 6.38 -0.30
N LEU A 21 3.18 7.29 0.60
CA LEU A 21 4.53 7.25 1.16
C LEU A 21 4.80 5.96 1.93
N THR A 22 3.80 5.49 2.68
CA THR A 22 3.90 4.30 3.54
C THR A 22 3.49 3.01 2.84
N LEU A 23 3.09 3.08 1.56
CA LEU A 23 2.71 1.94 0.74
C LEU A 23 3.80 0.85 0.66
N PRO A 24 5.10 1.16 0.55
CA PRO A 24 6.18 0.17 0.55
C PRO A 24 6.28 -0.70 1.81
N VAL A 25 5.77 -0.21 2.95
CA VAL A 25 5.87 -0.89 4.25
C VAL A 25 4.77 -1.94 4.35
N THR A 26 5.08 -3.17 3.94
CA THR A 26 4.09 -4.27 3.83
C THR A 26 3.88 -5.10 5.10
N SER A 27 4.77 -4.99 6.10
CA SER A 27 4.74 -5.82 7.31
C SER A 27 4.94 -5.01 8.59
N PHE A 28 4.11 -4.00 8.79
CA PHE A 28 4.17 -3.11 9.94
C PHE A 28 3.93 -3.86 11.25
N ARG A 29 4.83 -3.66 12.22
CA ARG A 29 4.84 -4.38 13.49
C ARG A 29 3.62 -4.09 14.36
N TRP A 30 3.17 -2.83 14.37
CA TRP A 30 2.15 -2.35 15.31
C TRP A 30 0.72 -2.50 14.78
N PHE A 31 0.52 -3.28 13.71
CA PHE A 31 -0.78 -3.46 13.08
C PHE A 31 -1.77 -4.20 14.01
N PRO A 32 -2.97 -3.65 14.26
CA PRO A 32 -3.92 -4.21 15.20
C PRO A 32 -4.66 -5.44 14.63
N GLY A 33 -5.03 -6.37 15.50
CA GLY A 33 -6.09 -7.35 15.22
C GLY A 33 -5.79 -8.45 14.19
N LEU A 34 -4.58 -8.51 13.64
CA LEU A 34 -4.12 -9.61 12.79
C LEU A 34 -3.20 -10.51 13.62
N GLY A 35 -3.65 -11.75 13.89
CA GLY A 35 -2.89 -12.73 14.67
C GLY A 35 -1.46 -12.96 14.16
N GLU A 36 -0.63 -13.63 14.96
CA GLU A 36 0.80 -13.82 14.67
C GLU A 36 1.10 -14.48 13.32
N SER A 37 0.14 -15.24 12.76
CA SER A 37 0.26 -15.92 11.46
C SER A 37 0.06 -15.02 10.24
N THR A 38 -0.37 -13.76 10.41
CA THR A 38 -0.62 -12.85 9.28
C THR A 38 0.58 -11.95 9.04
N LEU A 39 1.26 -12.18 7.92
CA LEU A 39 2.49 -11.46 7.54
C LEU A 39 2.21 -10.13 6.82
N VAL A 40 1.08 -10.03 6.11
CA VAL A 40 0.69 -8.83 5.35
C VAL A 40 0.01 -7.85 6.29
N ARG A 41 0.72 -6.77 6.63
CA ARG A 41 0.31 -5.72 7.57
C ARG A 41 0.69 -4.34 7.00
N PRO A 42 -0.01 -3.84 5.97
CA PRO A 42 0.39 -2.63 5.27
C PRO A 42 0.26 -1.39 6.17
N MET A 43 1.34 -0.62 6.34
CA MET A 43 1.31 0.63 7.12
C MET A 43 0.37 1.67 6.49
N SER A 44 0.24 1.66 5.17
CA SER A 44 -0.64 2.53 4.39
C SER A 44 -2.12 2.40 4.73
N LEU A 45 -2.55 1.33 5.42
CA LEU A 45 -3.91 1.19 5.91
C LEU A 45 -4.27 2.19 7.01
N TYR A 46 -3.31 2.67 7.81
CA TYR A 46 -3.60 3.66 8.86
C TYR A 46 -4.13 4.98 8.28
N PRO A 47 -3.37 5.68 7.40
CA PRO A 47 -3.88 6.90 6.80
C PRO A 47 -5.11 6.64 5.91
N LEU A 48 -5.19 5.48 5.25
CA LEU A 48 -6.36 5.12 4.43
C LEU A 48 -7.63 4.93 5.26
N ALA A 49 -7.53 4.26 6.42
CA ALA A 49 -8.65 4.02 7.33
C ALA A 49 -9.22 5.32 7.91
N VAL A 50 -8.42 6.39 7.97
CA VAL A 50 -8.89 7.74 8.32
C VAL A 50 -9.41 8.49 7.09
N LEU A 51 -8.72 8.37 5.95
CA LEU A 51 -9.06 9.04 4.70
C LEU A 51 -10.45 8.66 4.20
N LEU A 52 -10.75 7.36 4.13
CA LEU A 52 -11.99 6.89 3.51
C LEU A 52 -13.24 7.37 4.27
N PRO A 53 -13.35 7.22 5.61
CA PRO A 53 -14.45 7.82 6.36
C PRO A 53 -14.52 9.33 6.22
N LEU A 54 -13.37 10.02 6.19
CA LEU A 54 -13.33 11.48 5.97
C LEU A 54 -13.92 11.87 4.62
N LEU A 55 -13.57 11.15 3.54
CA LEU A 55 -14.14 11.37 2.21
C LEU A 55 -15.65 11.13 2.20
N LEU A 56 -16.12 10.05 2.84
CA LEU A 56 -17.55 9.76 2.95
C LEU A 56 -18.31 10.85 3.74
N ILE A 57 -17.75 11.33 4.85
CA ILE A 57 -18.33 12.43 5.63
C ILE A 57 -18.37 13.72 4.81
N GLN A 58 -17.30 14.03 4.07
CA GLN A 58 -17.27 15.22 3.21
C GLN A 58 -18.27 15.12 2.05
N ALA A 59 -18.43 13.94 1.46
CA ALA A 59 -19.42 13.69 0.42
C ALA A 59 -20.85 13.81 0.95
N TRP A 60 -21.13 13.24 2.12
CA TRP A 60 -22.43 13.36 2.77
C TRP A 60 -22.78 14.81 3.12
N ARG A 61 -21.78 15.59 3.53
CA ARG A 61 -21.89 17.05 3.75
C ARG A 61 -21.87 17.88 2.46
N LYS A 62 -21.89 17.24 1.28
CA LYS A 62 -21.85 17.87 -0.06
C LYS A 62 -20.65 18.80 -0.28
N LYS A 63 -19.54 18.58 0.44
CA LYS A 63 -18.29 19.33 0.27
C LYS A 63 -17.46 18.85 -0.91
N ILE A 64 -17.61 17.58 -1.26
CA ILE A 64 -16.96 16.97 -2.43
C ILE A 64 -18.02 16.27 -3.28
N GLN A 65 -17.82 16.29 -4.60
CA GLN A 65 -18.57 15.43 -5.51
C GLN A 65 -17.78 14.13 -5.73
N LEU A 66 -18.45 13.01 -5.48
CA LEU A 66 -17.91 11.68 -5.73
C LEU A 66 -18.12 11.33 -7.19
N THR A 67 -17.05 10.91 -7.87
CA THR A 67 -17.09 10.49 -9.25
C THR A 67 -17.36 8.99 -9.32
N TRP A 68 -18.20 8.60 -10.28
CA TRP A 68 -18.46 7.20 -10.62
C TRP A 68 -17.82 6.88 -11.95
N ALA A 69 -16.58 6.38 -11.90
CA ALA A 69 -15.88 5.90 -13.09
C ALA A 69 -16.43 4.53 -13.55
N GLY A 70 -16.35 4.24 -14.84
CA GLY A 70 -16.72 2.91 -15.39
C GLY A 70 -15.95 1.75 -14.74
N ALA A 71 -14.78 2.03 -14.16
CA ALA A 71 -13.99 1.06 -13.41
C ALA A 71 -14.71 0.50 -12.16
N PHE A 72 -15.70 1.22 -11.59
CA PHE A 72 -16.54 0.68 -10.51
C PHE A 72 -17.42 -0.50 -10.96
N VAL A 73 -17.79 -0.56 -12.24
CA VAL A 73 -18.56 -1.69 -12.79
C VAL A 73 -17.71 -2.96 -12.74
N ILE A 74 -16.45 -2.87 -13.17
CA ILE A 74 -15.50 -3.99 -13.14
C ILE A 74 -15.24 -4.43 -11.71
N LEU A 75 -15.04 -3.48 -10.78
CA LEU A 75 -14.88 -3.79 -9.35
C LEU A 75 -16.13 -4.48 -8.78
N GLY A 76 -17.32 -4.03 -9.17
CA GLY A 76 -18.59 -4.64 -8.78
C GLY A 76 -18.70 -6.09 -9.26
N ILE A 77 -18.38 -6.35 -10.54
CA ILE A 77 -18.37 -7.70 -11.11
C ILE A 77 -17.36 -8.59 -10.37
N PHE A 78 -16.14 -8.10 -10.13
CA PHE A 78 -15.13 -8.85 -9.38
C PHE A 78 -15.57 -9.17 -7.94
N THR A 79 -16.21 -8.21 -7.28
CA THR A 79 -16.78 -8.37 -5.93
C THR A 79 -17.86 -9.45 -5.93
N LEU A 80 -18.82 -9.38 -6.86
CA LEU A 80 -19.87 -10.40 -7.02
C LEU A 80 -19.29 -11.78 -7.32
N PHE A 81 -18.28 -11.85 -8.20
CA PHE A 81 -17.58 -13.10 -8.50
C PHE A 81 -16.88 -13.69 -7.27
N THR A 82 -16.32 -12.85 -6.40
CA THR A 82 -15.70 -13.28 -5.14
C THR A 82 -16.74 -13.89 -4.19
N PHE A 83 -17.90 -13.24 -4.03
CA PHE A 83 -19.01 -13.79 -3.22
C PHE A 83 -19.58 -15.08 -3.83
N PHE A 84 -19.75 -15.12 -5.14
CA PHE A 84 -20.19 -16.32 -5.85
C PHE A 84 -19.21 -17.49 -5.65
N SER A 85 -17.91 -17.26 -5.88
CA SER A 85 -16.86 -18.27 -5.70
C SER A 85 -16.77 -18.75 -4.25
N THR A 86 -16.99 -17.84 -3.29
CA THR A 86 -17.12 -18.19 -1.88
C THR A 86 -18.34 -19.09 -1.67
N GLY A 87 -19.52 -18.73 -2.15
CA GLY A 87 -20.73 -19.55 -2.06
C GLY A 87 -20.53 -20.96 -2.62
N VAL A 88 -19.94 -21.10 -3.81
CA VAL A 88 -19.61 -22.40 -4.41
C VAL A 88 -18.61 -23.17 -3.52
N GLY A 89 -17.58 -22.50 -2.99
CA GLY A 89 -16.62 -23.13 -2.09
C GLY A 89 -17.27 -23.68 -0.81
N ALA A 90 -18.28 -23.00 -0.26
CA ALA A 90 -18.99 -23.47 0.94
C ALA A 90 -19.78 -24.75 0.65
N LEU A 91 -20.35 -24.88 -0.56
CA LEU A 91 -21.08 -26.07 -0.99
C LEU A 91 -20.16 -27.29 -1.23
N ILE A 92 -18.95 -27.05 -1.75
CA ILE A 92 -17.97 -28.12 -2.02
C ILE A 92 -17.26 -28.59 -0.74
N ASN A 93 -17.23 -27.73 0.30
CA ASN A 93 -16.58 -27.99 1.59
C ASN A 93 -15.13 -28.51 1.44
N PRO A 94 -14.21 -27.69 0.90
CA PRO A 94 -12.86 -28.12 0.60
C PRO A 94 -12.08 -28.48 1.86
N VAL A 95 -11.29 -29.54 1.78
CA VAL A 95 -10.44 -30.00 2.88
C VAL A 95 -9.49 -28.88 3.38
N PRO A 96 -9.21 -28.83 4.70
CA PRO A 96 -8.21 -27.92 5.24
C PRO A 96 -6.85 -28.13 4.58
N MET A 97 -6.16 -27.03 4.29
CA MET A 97 -4.81 -27.06 3.69
C MET A 97 -3.86 -26.23 4.53
N ARG A 98 -2.69 -26.81 4.87
CA ARG A 98 -1.64 -26.14 5.66
C ARG A 98 -2.16 -25.57 6.99
N GLY A 99 -3.02 -26.34 7.67
CA GLY A 99 -3.63 -25.94 8.95
C GLY A 99 -4.67 -24.83 8.85
N GLN A 100 -5.11 -24.45 7.64
CA GLN A 100 -6.11 -23.41 7.43
C GLN A 100 -7.45 -24.02 7.04
N THR A 101 -8.49 -23.74 7.82
CA THR A 101 -9.88 -24.11 7.51
C THR A 101 -10.42 -23.27 6.36
N TYR A 102 -11.48 -23.76 5.72
CA TYR A 102 -12.18 -23.03 4.67
C TYR A 102 -12.65 -21.64 5.16
N ASP A 103 -13.35 -21.58 6.30
CA ASP A 103 -13.88 -20.33 6.86
C ASP A 103 -12.78 -19.30 7.13
N GLY A 104 -11.64 -19.74 7.67
CA GLY A 104 -10.48 -18.87 7.89
C GLY A 104 -9.89 -18.31 6.59
N ARG A 105 -9.91 -19.10 5.50
CA ARG A 105 -9.50 -18.62 4.17
C ARG A 105 -10.49 -17.61 3.60
N VAL A 106 -11.79 -17.88 3.72
CA VAL A 106 -12.87 -16.98 3.28
C VAL A 106 -12.79 -15.65 4.00
N LEU A 107 -12.69 -15.66 5.33
CA LEU A 107 -12.60 -14.43 6.12
C LEU A 107 -11.40 -13.59 5.68
N ARG A 108 -10.21 -14.19 5.51
CA ARG A 108 -9.04 -13.47 5.01
C ARG A 108 -9.26 -12.91 3.60
N ALA A 109 -9.84 -13.68 2.69
CA ALA A 109 -10.13 -13.23 1.34
C ALA A 109 -11.09 -12.03 1.32
N LEU A 110 -12.15 -12.07 2.14
CA LEU A 110 -13.10 -10.96 2.27
C LEU A 110 -12.45 -9.72 2.89
N VAL A 111 -11.61 -9.88 3.91
CA VAL A 111 -10.83 -8.77 4.49
C VAL A 111 -9.89 -8.15 3.44
N THR A 112 -9.19 -8.98 2.65
CA THR A 112 -8.33 -8.50 1.55
C THR A 112 -9.14 -7.78 0.47
N LEU A 113 -10.33 -8.27 0.13
CA LEU A 113 -11.23 -7.61 -0.80
C LEU A 113 -11.65 -6.22 -0.29
N VAL A 114 -12.04 -6.10 0.99
CA VAL A 114 -12.40 -4.81 1.61
C VAL A 114 -11.23 -3.83 1.57
N ILE A 115 -10.02 -4.30 1.90
CA ILE A 115 -8.79 -3.49 1.79
C ILE A 115 -8.57 -3.03 0.35
N GLY A 116 -8.67 -3.93 -0.63
CA GLY A 116 -8.52 -3.60 -2.04
C GLY A 116 -9.55 -2.58 -2.53
N ILE A 117 -10.82 -2.74 -2.14
CA ILE A 117 -11.90 -1.78 -2.43
C ILE A 117 -11.57 -0.42 -1.82
N ALA A 118 -11.10 -0.36 -0.57
CA ALA A 118 -10.75 0.90 0.09
C ALA A 118 -9.64 1.66 -0.66
N PHE A 119 -8.59 0.96 -1.11
CA PHE A 119 -7.53 1.54 -1.92
C PHE A 119 -8.05 2.02 -3.27
N PHE A 120 -8.83 1.18 -3.96
CA PHE A 120 -9.38 1.51 -5.27
C PHE A 120 -10.28 2.74 -5.20
N VAL A 121 -11.25 2.76 -4.29
CA VAL A 121 -12.20 3.87 -4.10
C VAL A 121 -11.45 5.16 -3.79
N SER A 122 -10.49 5.10 -2.86
CA SER A 122 -9.69 6.28 -2.48
C SER A 122 -8.86 6.77 -3.65
N ALA A 123 -8.24 5.88 -4.44
CA ALA A 123 -7.48 6.26 -5.62
C ALA A 123 -8.37 6.96 -6.66
N VAL A 124 -9.57 6.45 -6.95
CA VAL A 124 -10.50 7.08 -7.89
C VAL A 124 -10.95 8.46 -7.41
N TRP A 125 -11.28 8.60 -6.12
CA TRP A 125 -11.78 9.87 -5.59
C TRP A 125 -10.70 10.91 -5.32
N MET A 126 -9.45 10.50 -5.12
CA MET A 126 -8.31 11.39 -4.93
C MET A 126 -7.62 11.80 -6.23
N ASN A 127 -8.04 11.27 -7.39
CA ASN A 127 -7.43 11.56 -8.69
C ASN A 127 -8.50 11.97 -9.71
N LYS A 128 -8.94 13.23 -9.64
CA LYS A 128 -10.02 13.75 -10.50
C LYS A 128 -9.51 14.48 -11.73
N ASP A 129 -8.32 15.07 -11.61
CA ASP A 129 -7.67 15.83 -12.67
C ASP A 129 -6.16 15.52 -12.73
N GLU A 130 -5.46 16.16 -13.69
CA GLU A 130 -4.03 15.99 -13.87
C GLU A 130 -3.21 16.45 -12.65
N ALA A 131 -3.64 17.51 -11.96
CA ALA A 131 -2.92 18.05 -10.82
C ALA A 131 -2.95 17.09 -9.62
N ASP A 132 -4.09 16.43 -9.42
CA ASP A 132 -4.27 15.34 -8.45
C ASP A 132 -3.42 14.12 -8.82
N LEU A 133 -3.47 13.69 -10.08
CA LEU A 133 -2.66 12.56 -10.55
C LEU A 133 -1.16 12.82 -10.38
N ARG A 134 -0.71 14.04 -10.72
CA ARG A 134 0.67 14.48 -10.52
C ARG A 134 1.06 14.44 -9.04
N PHE A 135 0.16 14.82 -8.14
CA PHE A 135 0.39 14.72 -6.70
C PHE A 135 0.53 13.25 -6.26
N THR A 136 -0.36 12.38 -6.71
CA THR A 136 -0.33 10.94 -6.42
C THR A 136 0.99 10.32 -6.87
N VAL A 137 1.39 10.53 -8.13
CA VAL A 137 2.62 9.93 -8.66
C VAL A 137 3.87 10.46 -7.94
N LYS A 138 3.90 11.74 -7.56
CA LYS A 138 5.01 12.29 -6.74
C LYS A 138 5.16 11.58 -5.41
N TRP A 139 4.06 11.35 -4.69
CA TRP A 139 4.11 10.67 -3.39
C TRP A 139 4.38 9.17 -3.52
N LEU A 140 3.89 8.55 -4.61
CA LEU A 140 4.22 7.18 -4.96
C LEU A 140 5.73 7.03 -5.20
N PHE A 141 6.36 7.93 -5.97
CA PHE A 141 7.82 7.91 -6.13
C PHE A 141 8.59 8.33 -4.89
N ALA A 142 8.04 9.18 -4.01
CA ALA A 142 8.64 9.42 -2.71
C ALA A 142 8.70 8.12 -1.87
N GLY A 143 7.64 7.32 -1.91
CA GLY A 143 7.61 5.98 -1.33
C GLY A 143 8.66 5.05 -1.95
N LEU A 144 8.78 5.02 -3.29
CA LEU A 144 9.82 4.26 -3.98
C LEU A 144 11.23 4.67 -3.53
N CYS A 145 11.52 5.97 -3.46
CA CYS A 145 12.81 6.48 -3.01
C CYS A 145 13.13 6.03 -1.58
N LEU A 146 12.13 6.04 -0.68
CA LEU A 146 12.29 5.55 0.69
C LEU A 146 12.62 4.05 0.70
N ASP A 147 11.92 3.25 -0.11
CA ASP A 147 12.13 1.81 -0.22
C ASP A 147 13.50 1.45 -0.82
N LEU A 148 13.93 2.19 -1.85
CA LEU A 148 15.26 2.05 -2.45
C LEU A 148 16.38 2.48 -1.49
N ALA A 149 16.18 3.56 -0.74
CA ALA A 149 17.15 4.00 0.27
C ALA A 149 17.32 2.93 1.36
N TRP A 150 16.22 2.34 1.85
CA TRP A 150 16.28 1.25 2.81
C TRP A 150 16.89 -0.03 2.23
N SER A 151 16.56 -0.37 0.98
CA SER A 151 17.17 -1.47 0.24
C SER A 151 18.68 -1.28 0.08
N GLY A 152 19.12 -0.05 -0.19
CA GLY A 152 20.55 0.32 -0.25
C GLY A 152 21.23 0.18 1.10
N LEU A 153 20.60 0.61 2.20
CA LEU A 153 21.11 0.40 3.55
C LEU A 153 21.27 -1.09 3.88
N GLN A 154 20.28 -1.92 3.53
CA GLN A 154 20.36 -3.37 3.66
C GLN A 154 21.52 -3.94 2.82
N ALA A 155 21.69 -3.48 1.58
CA ALA A 155 22.79 -3.92 0.71
C ALA A 155 24.17 -3.61 1.33
N VAL A 156 24.37 -2.37 1.80
CA VAL A 156 25.60 -1.96 2.50
C VAL A 156 25.84 -2.84 3.73
N THR A 157 24.81 -3.08 4.52
CA THR A 157 24.90 -3.91 5.74
C THR A 157 25.25 -5.37 5.45
N PHE A 158 24.77 -5.94 4.34
CA PHE A 158 24.98 -7.36 4.03
C PHE A 158 26.29 -7.64 3.30
N TYR A 159 26.77 -6.68 2.51
CA TYR A 159 27.89 -6.87 1.60
C TYR A 159 29.12 -6.04 1.95
N THR A 160 29.07 -5.24 3.03
CA THR A 160 30.22 -4.46 3.51
C THR A 160 30.36 -4.55 5.03
N PRO A 161 31.57 -4.35 5.58
CA PRO A 161 31.78 -4.31 7.03
C PRO A 161 31.39 -2.97 7.68
N LEU A 162 30.81 -2.02 6.92
CA LEU A 162 30.54 -0.66 7.40
C LEU A 162 29.45 -0.60 8.48
N LEU A 163 28.50 -1.53 8.46
CA LEU A 163 27.35 -1.54 9.36
C LEU A 163 27.16 -2.92 9.99
N ASN A 164 26.87 -2.92 11.29
CA ASN A 164 26.55 -4.15 12.02
C ASN A 164 25.13 -4.62 11.69
N LYS A 165 24.99 -5.90 11.29
CA LYS A 165 23.72 -6.50 10.90
C LYS A 165 22.68 -6.56 12.02
N GLU A 166 23.09 -6.78 13.26
CA GLU A 166 22.20 -6.80 14.42
C GLU A 166 21.63 -5.40 14.67
N MET A 167 22.48 -4.37 14.62
CA MET A 167 22.04 -2.97 14.77
C MET A 167 20.96 -2.59 13.74
N VAL A 168 21.20 -2.89 12.47
CA VAL A 168 20.23 -2.59 11.40
C VAL A 168 18.97 -3.46 11.52
N THR A 169 19.09 -4.68 12.06
CA THR A 169 17.92 -5.50 12.39
C THR A 169 17.07 -4.84 13.48
N HIS A 170 17.66 -4.25 14.52
CA HIS A 170 16.91 -3.52 15.55
C HIS A 170 16.17 -2.31 14.97
N TRP A 171 16.80 -1.59 14.04
CA TRP A 171 16.13 -0.49 13.32
C TRP A 171 14.95 -1.00 12.49
N GLN A 172 15.13 -2.11 11.76
CA GLN A 172 14.05 -2.71 11.00
C GLN A 172 12.89 -3.17 11.92
N LEU A 173 13.22 -3.81 13.03
CA LEU A 173 12.25 -4.32 14.00
C LEU A 173 11.48 -3.22 14.74
N ALA A 174 11.93 -1.96 14.67
CA ALA A 174 11.18 -0.83 15.20
C ALA A 174 9.86 -0.59 14.44
N PHE A 175 9.84 -0.92 13.14
CA PHE A 175 8.67 -0.69 12.27
C PHE A 175 8.17 -1.96 11.56
N SER A 176 8.99 -2.98 11.35
CA SER A 176 8.66 -4.19 10.60
C SER A 176 8.75 -5.45 11.46
N MET A 177 7.94 -6.47 11.15
CA MET A 177 8.04 -7.80 11.76
C MET A 177 9.22 -8.64 11.23
N ARG A 178 9.89 -8.18 10.17
CA ARG A 178 10.94 -8.95 9.48
C ARG A 178 12.29 -8.80 10.16
N GLU A 179 12.89 -9.92 10.55
CA GLU A 179 14.30 -9.97 10.96
C GLU A 179 15.24 -10.03 9.75
N LEU A 180 16.37 -9.32 9.83
CA LEU A 180 17.41 -9.36 8.78
C LEU A 180 18.52 -10.36 9.11
N VAL A 181 18.80 -10.65 10.39
CA VAL A 181 19.96 -11.48 10.82
C VAL A 181 20.03 -12.84 10.11
N ARG A 182 18.89 -13.50 9.87
CA ARG A 182 18.83 -14.88 9.36
C ARG A 182 19.14 -15.02 7.86
N THR A 183 19.11 -13.95 7.08
CA THR A 183 19.29 -14.02 5.60
C THR A 183 20.05 -12.81 5.07
N ASN A 184 20.81 -12.94 3.98
CA ASN A 184 21.43 -11.79 3.28
C ASN A 184 20.57 -11.33 2.09
N ARG A 185 19.25 -11.43 2.22
CA ARG A 185 18.29 -11.10 1.17
C ARG A 185 17.75 -9.70 1.39
N ILE A 186 17.96 -8.82 0.42
CA ILE A 186 17.43 -7.46 0.43
C ILE A 186 15.91 -7.54 0.18
N SER A 187 15.12 -7.05 1.13
CA SER A 187 13.67 -7.00 1.02
C SER A 187 13.12 -5.57 1.02
N GLY A 188 13.98 -4.56 1.15
CA GLY A 188 13.54 -3.18 1.33
C GLY A 188 12.61 -3.07 2.53
N LEU A 189 11.59 -2.24 2.40
CA LEU A 189 10.51 -2.08 3.38
C LEU A 189 9.45 -3.19 3.29
N ALA A 190 9.59 -4.10 2.34
CA ALA A 190 8.74 -5.28 2.24
C ALA A 190 9.18 -6.40 3.20
N TYR A 191 8.24 -7.30 3.52
CA TYR A 191 8.54 -8.47 4.34
C TYR A 191 9.51 -9.43 3.65
N GLU A 192 9.33 -9.62 2.34
CA GLU A 192 10.12 -10.55 1.53
C GLU A 192 10.61 -9.91 0.22
N PRO A 193 11.76 -10.36 -0.32
CA PRO A 193 12.29 -9.85 -1.59
C PRO A 193 11.34 -9.98 -2.77
N ALA A 194 10.54 -11.06 -2.80
CA ALA A 194 9.54 -11.27 -3.85
C ALA A 194 8.45 -10.19 -3.80
N TRP A 195 8.12 -9.69 -2.60
CA TRP A 195 7.13 -8.62 -2.44
C TRP A 195 7.71 -7.26 -2.83
N LEU A 196 9.00 -7.01 -2.55
CA LEU A 196 9.71 -5.84 -3.08
C LEU A 196 9.66 -5.84 -4.62
N ALA A 197 10.06 -6.94 -5.24
CA ALA A 197 10.02 -7.10 -6.70
C ALA A 197 8.59 -6.91 -7.26
N GLY A 198 7.59 -7.49 -6.59
CA GLY A 198 6.18 -7.31 -6.93
C GLY A 198 5.76 -5.85 -6.93
N GLN A 199 6.03 -5.12 -5.84
CA GLN A 199 5.69 -3.69 -5.74
C GLN A 199 6.37 -2.84 -6.84
N ILE A 200 7.64 -3.10 -7.12
CA ILE A 200 8.37 -2.45 -8.21
C ILE A 200 7.69 -2.72 -9.55
N ALA A 201 7.40 -3.98 -9.87
CA ALA A 201 6.85 -4.37 -11.16
C ALA A 201 5.40 -3.90 -11.37
N THR A 202 4.55 -3.97 -10.35
CA THR A 202 3.11 -3.71 -10.49
C THR A 202 2.70 -2.28 -10.15
N THR A 203 3.45 -1.60 -9.28
CA THR A 203 3.07 -0.28 -8.77
C THR A 203 3.96 0.82 -9.31
N PHE A 204 5.28 0.66 -9.23
CA PHE A 204 6.22 1.74 -9.55
C PHE A 204 6.57 1.82 -11.04
N PHE A 205 6.91 0.69 -11.66
CA PHE A 205 7.34 0.62 -13.06
C PHE A 205 6.29 1.10 -14.06
N PRO A 206 4.99 0.81 -13.94
CA PRO A 206 4.01 1.30 -14.90
C PRO A 206 4.01 2.83 -15.01
N PHE A 207 4.08 3.55 -13.88
CA PHE A 207 4.16 5.01 -13.89
C PHE A 207 5.50 5.54 -14.38
N LEU A 208 6.60 4.90 -14.02
CA LEU A 208 7.94 5.29 -14.48
C LEU A 208 8.08 5.09 -16.00
N PHE A 209 7.63 3.94 -16.50
CA PHE A 209 7.62 3.63 -17.92
C PHE A 209 6.73 4.60 -18.70
N ALA A 210 5.51 4.88 -18.20
CA ALA A 210 4.63 5.87 -18.80
C ALA A 210 5.27 7.27 -18.84
N ALA A 211 5.91 7.71 -17.75
CA ALA A 211 6.59 9.00 -17.68
C ALA A 211 7.74 9.10 -18.70
N VAL A 212 8.54 8.04 -18.86
CA VAL A 212 9.62 7.97 -19.85
C VAL A 212 9.08 8.03 -21.28
N LEU A 213 8.05 7.23 -21.60
CA LEU A 213 7.47 7.20 -22.95
C LEU A 213 6.80 8.51 -23.35
N THR A 214 6.08 9.14 -22.41
CA THR A 214 5.33 10.38 -22.67
C THR A 214 6.18 11.63 -22.50
N LYS A 215 7.45 11.50 -22.07
CA LYS A 215 8.33 12.61 -21.66
C LYS A 215 7.67 13.53 -20.63
N TYR A 216 6.75 12.97 -19.84
CA TYR A 216 5.98 13.72 -18.85
C TYR A 216 6.87 14.07 -17.66
N ARG A 217 7.08 15.37 -17.44
CA ARG A 217 7.91 15.89 -16.35
C ARG A 217 7.07 16.07 -15.10
N LEU A 218 7.30 15.28 -14.07
CA LEU A 218 6.58 15.33 -12.80
C LEU A 218 7.16 16.43 -11.88
N THR A 219 8.47 16.64 -11.91
CA THR A 219 9.27 17.66 -11.23
C THR A 219 10.16 18.43 -12.22
N ARG A 220 11.06 19.29 -11.70
CA ARG A 220 12.05 20.02 -12.51
C ARG A 220 13.18 19.12 -13.04
N LEU A 221 13.37 17.94 -12.46
CA LEU A 221 14.31 16.95 -12.95
C LEU A 221 13.66 16.24 -14.15
N SER A 222 14.40 16.04 -15.24
CA SER A 222 13.85 15.49 -16.49
C SER A 222 13.32 14.05 -16.39
N TRP A 223 13.50 13.39 -15.25
CA TRP A 223 13.24 11.97 -15.02
C TRP A 223 12.28 11.67 -13.87
N LEU A 224 11.83 12.71 -13.15
CA LEU A 224 10.97 12.62 -11.97
C LEU A 224 10.07 13.82 -11.88
#